data_AF-A0A519VRS8-F1
#
_entry.id   AF-A0A519VRS8-F1
#
_cell.length_a   1.000
_cell.length_b   1.000
_cell.length_c   1.000
_cell.angle_alpha   90.00
_cell.angle_beta   90.00
_cell.angle_gamma   90.00
#
_symmetry.space_group_name_H-M   'P 1'
#
loop_
_entity.id
_entity.type
_entity.pdbx_description
1 polymer ?
#
loop_
_entity_poly.entity_id
_entity_poly.type
_entity_poly.pdbx_seq_one_letter_code
_entity_poly.pdbx_strand_id
1 'polypeptide(L)'
;MLPGFGLRHAFLLATMGTGWGLHLAALPPAPAAPLLAYPGAEGAGRFTSGGRGTAAQPTTVLEVTNLKDDNLPGSLRYAVQLSEKKAPFRTIVFRVAGTIHLLSPLSINKPNTTVAGQTAPGGGICLADYTVQV
;
A
#
# COMPACT_ATOMS: atom_id res chain seq x y z
N MET A 1 19.56 49.85 31.04
CA MET A 1 18.92 50.76 32.01
C MET A 1 17.52 51.10 31.48
N LEU A 2 16.49 50.43 32.02
CA LEU A 2 15.06 50.78 31.97
C LEU A 2 14.82 52.04 32.83
N PRO A 3 13.72 52.83 32.72
CA PRO A 3 12.30 52.40 32.76
C PRO A 3 11.36 53.22 31.83
N GLY A 4 10.04 52.97 31.67
CA GLY A 4 9.12 52.01 32.26
C GLY A 4 7.66 52.21 31.80
N PHE A 5 6.85 51.19 32.08
CA PHE A 5 5.40 51.14 32.35
C PHE A 5 4.34 51.72 31.39
N GLY A 6 3.56 50.79 30.80
CA GLY A 6 2.17 50.99 30.39
C GLY A 6 1.36 49.69 30.58
N LEU A 7 0.54 49.66 31.63
CA LEU A 7 -0.20 48.51 32.18
C LEU A 7 -1.70 48.69 31.94
N ARG A 8 -2.39 47.86 31.13
CA ARG A 8 -3.85 47.58 31.21
C ARG A 8 -4.13 46.18 30.61
N HIS A 9 -4.20 45.11 31.43
CA HIS A 9 -5.38 44.60 32.14
C HIS A 9 -6.47 43.97 31.24
N ALA A 10 -6.58 42.64 31.30
CA ALA A 10 -7.81 41.80 31.28
C ALA A 10 -7.40 40.37 30.88
N PHE A 11 -6.97 39.50 31.81
CA PHE A 11 -7.84 38.71 32.68
C PHE A 11 -9.09 38.20 31.95
N LEU A 12 -8.99 37.01 31.35
CA LEU A 12 -10.16 36.22 30.98
C LEU A 12 -10.01 34.84 31.59
N LEU A 13 -10.83 34.66 32.63
CA LEU A 13 -11.09 33.49 33.45
C LEU A 13 -10.81 32.16 32.74
N ALA A 14 -9.89 31.40 33.33
CA ALA A 14 -9.98 29.96 33.35
C ALA A 14 -11.30 29.58 34.05
N THR A 15 -12.32 29.23 33.27
CA THR A 15 -13.47 28.52 33.81
C THR A 15 -13.05 27.06 33.97
N MET A 16 -12.72 26.70 35.21
CA MET A 16 -12.67 25.31 35.65
C MET A 16 -14.07 24.72 35.49
N GLY A 17 -14.35 24.19 34.30
CA GLY A 17 -15.47 23.30 34.09
C GLY A 17 -15.15 21.97 34.75
N THR A 18 -15.59 21.82 36.00
CA THR A 18 -15.71 20.54 36.70
C THR A 18 -16.78 19.70 36.01
N GLY A 19 -16.46 19.21 34.82
CA GLY A 19 -17.15 18.11 34.18
C GLY A 19 -16.49 16.82 34.62
N TRP A 20 -16.94 16.22 35.72
CA TRP A 20 -16.79 14.77 35.92
C TRP A 20 -17.72 14.06 34.94
N GLY A 21 -17.46 14.25 33.65
CA GLY A 21 -17.95 13.36 32.62
C GLY A 21 -17.28 12.01 32.87
N LEU A 22 -18.11 10.98 33.07
CA LEU A 22 -17.69 9.59 33.04
C LEU A 22 -16.86 9.42 31.75
N HIS A 23 -15.54 9.50 31.87
CA HIS A 23 -14.66 9.16 30.77
C HIS A 23 -14.82 7.65 30.65
N LEU A 24 -15.65 7.22 29.71
CA LEU A 24 -15.65 5.85 29.24
C LEU A 24 -14.25 5.65 28.64
N ALA A 25 -13.30 5.26 29.47
CA ALA A 25 -11.95 4.94 29.04
C ALA A 25 -12.09 3.77 28.08
N ALA A 26 -12.07 4.07 26.78
CA ALA A 26 -12.10 3.07 25.75
C ALA A 26 -10.89 2.15 25.99
N LEU A 27 -11.15 0.87 26.26
CA LEU A 27 -10.07 -0.11 26.36
C LEU A 27 -9.25 0.00 25.06
N PRO A 28 -7.91 0.08 25.14
CA PRO A 28 -7.10 0.02 23.93
C PRO A 28 -7.46 -1.27 23.18
N PRO A 29 -7.65 -1.21 21.85
CA PRO A 29 -7.97 -2.42 21.10
C PRO A 29 -6.90 -3.47 21.36
N ALA A 30 -7.32 -4.69 21.66
CA ALA A 30 -6.40 -5.81 21.82
C ALA A 30 -5.49 -5.91 20.59
N PRO A 31 -4.18 -6.20 20.75
CA PRO A 31 -3.28 -6.34 19.62
C PRO A 31 -3.83 -7.40 18.67
N ALA A 32 -4.13 -7.00 17.43
CA ALA A 32 -4.64 -7.92 16.42
C ALA A 32 -3.58 -9.00 16.14
N ALA A 33 -4.01 -10.26 16.11
CA ALA A 33 -3.13 -11.36 15.73
C ALA A 33 -2.55 -11.11 14.32
N PRO A 34 -1.27 -11.47 14.05
CA PRO A 34 -0.67 -11.27 12.74
C PRO A 34 -1.50 -11.94 11.65
N LEU A 35 -1.94 -11.15 10.66
CA LEU A 35 -2.79 -11.63 9.59
C LEU A 35 -1.97 -12.48 8.62
N LEU A 36 -2.48 -13.68 8.31
CA LEU A 36 -1.84 -14.56 7.34
C LEU A 36 -1.93 -14.01 5.91
N ALA A 37 -0.95 -14.35 5.06
CA ALA A 37 -0.89 -13.98 3.66
C ALA A 37 -2.11 -14.51 2.88
N TYR A 38 -2.58 -15.70 3.22
CA TYR A 38 -3.84 -16.30 2.75
C TYR A 38 -4.33 -17.32 3.80
N PRO A 39 -5.61 -17.76 3.74
CA PRO A 39 -6.11 -18.79 4.65
C PRO A 39 -5.26 -20.06 4.56
N GLY A 40 -4.74 -20.53 5.69
CA GLY A 40 -3.86 -21.70 5.74
C GLY A 40 -2.41 -21.44 5.35
N ALA A 41 -1.94 -20.18 5.26
CA ALA A 41 -0.54 -19.91 4.97
C ALA A 41 0.40 -20.43 6.08
N GLU A 42 1.45 -21.13 5.66
CA GLU A 42 2.47 -21.74 6.50
C GLU A 42 3.89 -21.34 6.06
N GLY A 43 4.89 -21.70 6.86
CA GLY A 43 6.30 -21.39 6.59
C GLY A 43 6.70 -19.93 6.85
N ALA A 44 7.92 -19.56 6.41
CA ALA A 44 8.51 -18.24 6.69
C ALA A 44 7.78 -17.08 5.99
N GLY A 45 7.09 -17.35 4.88
CA GLY A 45 6.32 -16.35 4.13
C GLY A 45 4.88 -16.16 4.61
N ARG A 46 4.45 -16.85 5.67
CA ARG A 46 3.02 -16.87 6.04
C ARG A 46 2.43 -15.53 6.48
N PHE A 47 3.27 -14.57 6.86
CA PHE A 47 2.86 -13.24 7.30
C PHE A 47 3.18 -12.14 6.27
N THR A 48 3.49 -12.51 5.02
CA THR A 48 3.73 -11.49 3.99
C THR A 48 2.45 -10.69 3.74
N SER A 49 2.56 -9.37 3.74
CA SER A 49 1.45 -8.48 3.38
C SER A 49 1.22 -8.45 1.86
N GLY A 50 2.30 -8.54 1.08
CA GLY A 50 2.25 -8.30 -0.36
C GLY A 50 1.69 -6.91 -0.67
N GLY A 51 0.86 -6.82 -1.69
CA GLY A 51 0.11 -5.62 -2.09
C GLY A 51 -1.02 -5.21 -1.17
N ARG A 52 -1.22 -5.90 -0.04
CA ARG A 52 -2.27 -5.57 0.92
C ARG A 52 -1.95 -4.23 1.56
N GLY A 53 -2.76 -3.23 1.22
CA GLY A 53 -2.70 -1.91 1.82
C GLY A 53 -2.99 -1.95 3.32
N THR A 54 -2.90 -0.78 3.94
CA THR A 54 -3.28 -0.57 5.34
C THR A 54 -4.55 0.28 5.41
N ALA A 55 -5.15 0.39 6.59
CA ALA A 55 -6.28 1.30 6.80
C ALA A 55 -5.93 2.78 6.48
N ALA A 56 -4.67 3.17 6.65
CA ALA A 56 -4.19 4.51 6.36
C ALA A 56 -3.79 4.72 4.89
N GLN A 57 -3.39 3.66 4.18
CA GLN A 57 -2.92 3.72 2.80
C GLN A 57 -3.48 2.52 2.01
N PRO A 58 -4.55 2.72 1.22
CA PRO A 58 -5.17 1.64 0.46
C PRO A 58 -4.25 1.14 -0.66
N THR A 59 -4.55 -0.08 -1.15
CA THR A 59 -3.83 -0.67 -2.29
C THR A 59 -4.21 0.03 -3.58
N THR A 60 -3.21 0.31 -4.42
CA THR A 60 -3.43 0.74 -5.80
C THR A 60 -3.59 -0.49 -6.68
N VAL A 61 -4.73 -0.61 -7.36
CA VAL A 61 -4.94 -1.66 -8.37
C VAL A 61 -4.34 -1.18 -9.69
N LEU A 62 -3.41 -1.94 -10.23
CA LEU A 62 -2.76 -1.67 -11.52
C LEU A 62 -3.21 -2.74 -12.52
N GLU A 63 -3.85 -2.31 -13.59
CA GLU A 63 -4.39 -3.23 -14.60
C GLU A 63 -3.43 -3.37 -15.78
N VAL A 64 -3.05 -4.61 -16.08
CA VAL A 64 -2.35 -4.97 -17.31
C VAL A 64 -3.40 -5.23 -18.39
N THR A 65 -3.41 -4.36 -19.40
CA THR A 65 -4.43 -4.31 -20.47
C THR A 65 -3.85 -4.63 -21.85
N ASN A 66 -2.54 -4.83 -21.96
CA ASN A 66 -1.89 -5.26 -23.19
C ASN A 66 -0.68 -6.17 -22.89
N LEU A 67 -0.18 -6.83 -23.93
CA LEU A 67 0.92 -7.80 -23.84
C LEU A 67 2.29 -7.22 -24.24
N LYS A 68 2.40 -5.90 -24.42
CA LYS A 68 3.65 -5.26 -24.80
C LYS A 68 4.57 -5.17 -23.60
N ASP A 69 5.87 -5.34 -23.82
CA ASP A 69 6.89 -5.11 -22.82
C ASP A 69 7.52 -3.72 -22.98
N ASP A 70 6.76 -2.69 -22.62
CA ASP A 70 7.19 -1.29 -22.64
C ASP A 70 6.97 -0.62 -21.27
N ASN A 71 7.42 0.62 -21.12
CA ASN A 71 7.22 1.39 -19.89
C ASN A 71 5.98 2.30 -19.94
N LEU A 72 4.94 1.90 -20.68
CA LEU A 72 3.70 2.66 -20.83
C LEU A 72 2.55 2.08 -19.99
N PRO A 73 1.58 2.91 -19.55
CA PRO A 73 0.41 2.42 -18.84
C PRO A 73 -0.29 1.27 -19.55
N GLY A 74 -0.65 0.22 -18.79
CA GLY A 74 -1.30 -0.98 -19.29
C GLY A 74 -0.34 -2.15 -19.58
N SER A 75 0.99 -1.93 -19.58
CA SER A 75 1.97 -3.02 -19.63
C SER A 75 2.28 -3.56 -18.23
N LEU A 76 2.75 -4.82 -18.16
CA LEU A 76 3.25 -5.39 -16.91
C LEU A 76 4.49 -4.65 -16.39
N ARG A 77 5.42 -4.29 -17.27
CA ARG A 77 6.67 -3.62 -16.90
C ARG A 77 6.41 -2.26 -16.26
N TYR A 78 5.49 -1.46 -16.81
CA TYR A 78 5.05 -0.22 -16.18
C TYR A 78 4.51 -0.46 -14.77
N ALA A 79 3.63 -1.47 -14.61
CA ALA A 79 2.99 -1.75 -13.33
C ALA A 79 3.99 -2.16 -12.23
N VAL A 80 4.98 -2.99 -12.56
CA VAL A 80 6.00 -3.43 -11.58
C VAL A 80 7.03 -2.32 -11.30
N GLN A 81 7.34 -1.45 -12.27
CA GLN A 81 8.33 -0.38 -12.12
C GLN A 81 7.77 0.93 -11.56
N LEU A 82 6.44 1.05 -11.43
CA LEU A 82 5.80 2.25 -10.91
C LEU A 82 6.41 2.67 -9.55
N SER A 83 6.65 3.97 -9.35
CA SER A 83 7.32 4.43 -8.14
C SER A 83 6.46 4.21 -6.89
N GLU A 84 7.10 3.94 -5.75
CA GLU A 84 6.44 3.75 -4.45
C GLU A 84 5.66 4.99 -4.00
N LYS A 85 6.08 6.19 -4.43
CA LYS A 85 5.32 7.44 -4.21
C LYS A 85 3.95 7.42 -4.89
N LYS A 86 3.82 6.75 -6.03
CA LYS A 86 2.57 6.63 -6.79
C LYS A 86 1.74 5.42 -6.37
N ALA A 87 2.40 4.34 -5.99
CA ALA A 87 1.77 3.10 -5.55
C ALA A 87 2.55 2.48 -4.38
N PRO A 88 2.31 2.96 -3.14
CA PRO A 88 3.01 2.47 -1.94
C PRO A 88 2.65 1.02 -1.60
N PHE A 89 1.42 0.62 -1.94
CA PHE A 89 0.92 -0.76 -1.94
C PHE A 89 0.27 -1.01 -3.28
N ARG A 90 0.56 -2.15 -3.93
CA ARG A 90 0.02 -2.41 -5.26
C ARG A 90 -0.41 -3.85 -5.48
N THR A 91 -1.54 -4.00 -6.15
CA THR A 91 -2.01 -5.28 -6.67
C THR A 91 -2.13 -5.18 -8.17
N ILE A 92 -1.31 -5.94 -8.88
CA ILE A 92 -1.27 -6.00 -10.33
C ILE A 92 -2.23 -7.10 -10.78
N VAL A 93 -3.23 -6.73 -11.57
CA VAL A 93 -4.27 -7.63 -12.11
C VAL A 93 -4.21 -7.62 -13.64
N PHE A 94 -4.71 -8.67 -14.26
CA PHE A 94 -4.66 -8.87 -15.70
C PHE A 94 -6.06 -8.77 -16.31
N ARG A 95 -6.21 -7.96 -17.35
CA ARG A 95 -7.43 -7.86 -18.19
C ARG A 95 -7.27 -8.57 -19.54
N VAL A 96 -6.07 -9.05 -19.83
CA VAL A 96 -5.70 -9.76 -21.06
C VAL A 96 -4.99 -11.07 -20.72
N ALA A 97 -5.01 -12.00 -21.67
CA ALA A 97 -4.36 -13.29 -21.60
C ALA A 97 -3.38 -13.45 -22.77
N GLY A 98 -2.38 -14.30 -22.61
CA GLY A 98 -1.38 -14.60 -23.63
C GLY A 98 0.05 -14.48 -23.13
N THR A 99 0.99 -14.35 -24.06
CA THR A 99 2.42 -14.31 -23.77
C THR A 99 2.94 -12.88 -23.86
N ILE A 100 3.60 -12.42 -22.80
CA ILE A 100 4.40 -11.20 -22.80
C ILE A 100 5.83 -11.59 -23.13
N HIS A 101 6.25 -11.23 -24.34
CA HIS A 101 7.63 -11.39 -24.80
C HIS A 101 8.48 -10.25 -24.22
N LEU A 102 9.30 -10.57 -23.22
CA LEU A 102 10.15 -9.58 -22.58
C LEU A 102 11.25 -9.13 -23.54
N LEU A 103 11.60 -7.84 -23.50
CA LEU A 103 12.69 -7.24 -24.28
C LEU A 103 13.98 -7.13 -23.46
N SER A 104 13.89 -7.35 -22.15
CA SER A 104 15.00 -7.33 -21.19
C SER A 104 14.57 -8.01 -19.88
N PRO A 105 15.50 -8.36 -18.98
CA PRO A 105 15.12 -8.89 -17.67
C PRO A 105 14.08 -8.02 -16.95
N LEU A 106 13.10 -8.68 -16.33
CA LEU A 106 12.05 -8.01 -15.58
C LEU A 106 12.35 -8.11 -14.08
N SER A 107 12.63 -6.97 -13.44
CA SER A 107 12.89 -6.91 -12.00
C SER A 107 11.67 -6.41 -11.24
N ILE A 108 11.23 -7.18 -10.25
CA ILE A 108 10.14 -6.88 -9.33
C ILE A 108 10.74 -6.55 -7.96
N ASN A 109 11.37 -5.38 -7.87
CA ASN A 109 12.10 -4.95 -6.67
C ASN A 109 11.34 -3.92 -5.82
N LYS A 110 10.07 -3.65 -6.15
CA LYS A 110 9.24 -2.72 -5.38
C LYS A 110 8.55 -3.46 -4.24
N PRO A 111 8.71 -3.00 -2.99
CA PRO A 111 8.06 -3.63 -1.86
C PRO A 111 6.54 -3.53 -1.99
N ASN A 112 5.83 -4.32 -1.18
CA ASN A 112 4.37 -4.31 -1.13
C ASN A 112 3.70 -4.52 -2.50
N THR A 113 4.20 -5.48 -3.26
CA THR A 113 3.71 -5.82 -4.60
C THR A 113 3.07 -7.20 -4.58
N THR A 114 1.85 -7.30 -5.09
CA THR A 114 1.20 -8.56 -5.44
C THR A 114 0.99 -8.61 -6.95
N VAL A 115 1.42 -9.68 -7.61
CA VAL A 115 1.09 -9.98 -9.01
C VAL A 115 0.04 -11.09 -9.01
N ALA A 116 -1.21 -10.73 -9.30
CA ALA A 116 -2.35 -11.63 -9.24
C ALA A 116 -2.60 -12.30 -10.60
N GLY A 117 -1.69 -13.19 -11.02
CA GLY A 117 -1.75 -13.88 -12.30
C GLY A 117 -3.05 -14.66 -12.56
N GLN A 118 -3.71 -15.14 -11.49
CA GLN A 118 -5.00 -15.84 -11.56
C GLN A 118 -6.16 -14.96 -12.06
N THR A 119 -5.97 -13.64 -12.14
CA THR A 119 -6.98 -12.72 -12.70
C THR A 119 -6.99 -12.67 -14.23
N ALA A 120 -5.95 -13.21 -14.88
CA ALA A 120 -5.90 -13.26 -16.33
C ALA A 120 -7.05 -14.12 -16.89
N PRO A 121 -7.74 -13.67 -17.96
CA PRO A 121 -8.81 -14.44 -18.57
C PRO A 121 -8.29 -15.72 -19.26
N GLY A 122 -9.18 -16.68 -19.54
CA GLY A 122 -8.89 -17.83 -20.40
C GLY A 122 -7.62 -18.61 -20.03
N GLY A 123 -6.69 -18.74 -20.98
CA GLY A 123 -5.46 -19.53 -20.84
C GLY A 123 -4.37 -18.94 -19.94
N GLY A 124 -4.64 -17.82 -19.26
CA GLY A 124 -3.71 -17.20 -18.33
C GLY A 124 -2.68 -16.27 -18.99
N ILE A 125 -1.64 -15.95 -18.22
CA ILE A 125 -0.53 -15.09 -18.66
C ILE A 125 0.79 -15.87 -18.60
N CYS A 126 1.60 -15.73 -19.65
CA CYS A 126 2.94 -16.31 -19.74
C CYS A 126 3.98 -15.20 -19.92
N LEU A 127 5.15 -15.35 -19.30
CA LEU A 127 6.31 -14.48 -19.51
C LEU A 127 7.39 -15.28 -20.23
N ALA A 128 7.96 -14.73 -21.29
CA ALA A 128 8.93 -15.41 -22.15
C ALA A 128 10.18 -14.56 -22.43
N ASP A 129 11.18 -15.21 -23.03
CA ASP A 129 12.42 -14.68 -23.59
C ASP A 129 13.48 -14.15 -22.62
N TYR A 130 13.09 -13.57 -21.47
CA TYR A 130 14.03 -13.11 -20.45
C TYR A 130 13.66 -13.54 -19.03
N THR A 131 14.65 -13.49 -18.15
CA THR A 131 14.51 -13.85 -16.74
C THR A 131 13.65 -12.84 -15.97
N VAL A 132 12.88 -13.35 -15.01
CA VAL A 132 12.22 -12.54 -13.98
C VAL A 132 13.03 -12.63 -12.69
N GLN A 133 13.23 -11.49 -12.04
CA GLN A 133 13.96 -11.37 -10.78
C GLN A 133 13.08 -10.70 -9.74
N VAL A 134 13.12 -11.20 -8.50
CA VAL A 134 12.33 -10.71 -7.35
C VAL A 134 13.27 -10.46 -6.19
#